data_AF-A0A660MBV5-F1
#
_entry.id   AF-A0A660MBV5-F1
#
_cell.length_a   1.000
_cell.length_b   1.000
_cell.length_c   1.000
_cell.angle_alpha   90.00
_cell.angle_beta   90.00
_cell.angle_gamma   90.00
#
_symmetry.space_group_name_H-M   'P 1'
#
loop_
_entity.id
_entity.type
_entity.pdbx_description
1 polymer ?
#
loop_
_entity_poly.entity_id
_entity_poly.type
_entity_poly.pdbx_seq_one_letter_code
_entity_poly.pdbx_strand_id
1 'polypeptide(L)'
;MPELPEVETIRASLARLVVGRQIVASMVYDSPKSFPNDPAAVAHFLHGATITAVERRAKVLLIRLSTNYTLVVHLKMTGQLLFVGEERWGGGHPNDSFLHDLPDRLTRIALTFADGAHLYFNDLRKFGWMKLYPTPEV
;
A
#
# COMPACT_ATOMS: atom_id res chain seq x y z
N MET A 1 -9.28 -12.12 7.83
CA MET A 1 -7.82 -11.94 7.66
C MET A 1 -7.46 -12.61 6.37
N PRO A 2 -6.80 -11.95 5.42
CA PRO A 2 -6.37 -12.63 4.21
C PRO A 2 -5.43 -13.78 4.55
N GLU A 3 -5.71 -14.96 4.03
CA GLU A 3 -4.87 -16.15 4.21
C GLU A 3 -3.69 -16.15 3.23
N LEU A 4 -2.71 -17.04 3.45
CA LEU A 4 -1.47 -17.06 2.65
C LEU A 4 -1.72 -17.10 1.13
N PRO A 5 -2.65 -17.92 0.58
CA PRO A 5 -2.93 -17.93 -0.85
C PRO A 5 -3.51 -16.60 -1.34
N GLU A 6 -4.36 -15.96 -0.55
CA GLU A 6 -4.98 -14.67 -0.91
C GLU A 6 -3.92 -13.56 -0.93
N VAL A 7 -3.01 -13.53 0.06
CA VAL A 7 -1.92 -12.55 0.08
C VAL A 7 -0.98 -12.75 -1.12
N GLU A 8 -0.76 -13.98 -1.57
CA GLU A 8 0.01 -14.26 -2.79
C GLU A 8 -0.68 -13.74 -4.06
N THR A 9 -1.99 -13.94 -4.18
CA THR A 9 -2.79 -13.38 -5.28
C THR A 9 -2.74 -11.85 -5.29
N ILE A 10 -2.85 -11.23 -4.10
CA ILE A 10 -2.74 -9.78 -3.93
C ILE A 10 -1.33 -9.32 -4.35
N ARG A 11 -0.27 -10.02 -3.93
CA ARG A 11 1.12 -9.71 -4.29
C ARG A 11 1.30 -9.75 -5.81
N ALA A 12 0.89 -10.84 -6.47
CA ALA A 12 1.07 -11.02 -7.90
C ALA A 12 0.32 -9.96 -8.73
N SER A 13 -0.92 -9.64 -8.33
CA SER A 13 -1.72 -8.62 -9.00
C SER A 13 -1.14 -7.23 -8.78
N LEU A 14 -0.82 -6.88 -7.53
CA LEU A 14 -0.23 -5.59 -7.18
C LEU A 14 1.09 -5.38 -7.91
N ALA A 15 1.95 -6.41 -8.01
CA ALA A 15 3.21 -6.33 -8.74
C ALA A 15 3.03 -5.83 -10.19
N ARG A 16 2.03 -6.36 -10.91
CA ARG A 16 1.72 -5.94 -12.28
C ARG A 16 1.27 -4.48 -12.36
N LEU A 17 0.62 -3.99 -11.31
CA LEU A 17 0.01 -2.66 -11.27
C LEU A 17 0.97 -1.58 -10.81
N VAL A 18 1.94 -1.87 -9.93
CA VAL A 18 2.71 -0.80 -9.27
C VAL A 18 4.22 -0.83 -9.54
N VAL A 19 4.77 -1.96 -9.99
CA VAL A 19 6.21 -2.03 -10.29
C VAL A 19 6.54 -1.09 -11.46
N GLY A 20 7.63 -0.33 -11.31
CA GLY A 20 8.04 0.72 -12.25
C GLY A 20 7.41 2.08 -12.01
N ARG A 21 6.38 2.19 -11.16
CA ARG A 21 5.75 3.47 -10.82
C ARG A 21 6.53 4.20 -9.73
N GLN A 22 6.62 5.52 -9.88
CA GLN A 22 7.23 6.42 -8.89
C GLN A 22 6.15 6.97 -7.95
N ILE A 23 6.36 6.87 -6.65
CA ILE A 23 5.49 7.45 -5.63
C ILE A 23 5.84 8.93 -5.47
N VAL A 24 4.89 9.85 -5.65
CA VAL A 24 5.13 11.30 -5.56
C VAL A 24 4.51 11.93 -4.31
N ALA A 25 3.49 11.29 -3.73
CA ALA A 25 2.88 11.79 -2.51
C ALA A 25 2.26 10.65 -1.68
N SER A 26 2.09 10.91 -0.39
CA SER A 26 1.38 10.04 0.55
C SER A 26 0.48 10.87 1.46
N MET A 27 -0.76 10.46 1.65
CA MET A 27 -1.71 11.10 2.55
C MET A 27 -2.27 10.10 3.56
N VAL A 28 -2.38 10.50 4.83
CA VAL A 28 -2.89 9.66 5.93
C VAL A 28 -4.21 10.24 6.43
N TYR A 29 -5.21 9.39 6.61
CA TYR A 29 -6.58 9.76 6.98
C TYR A 29 -7.00 9.05 8.27
N ASP A 30 -7.31 9.83 9.31
CA ASP A 30 -8.00 9.38 10.54
C ASP A 30 -7.46 8.05 11.13
N SER A 31 -6.15 7.79 10.98
CA SER A 31 -5.44 6.64 11.54
C SER A 31 -3.92 6.81 11.45
N PRO A 32 -3.30 7.68 12.28
CA PRO A 32 -1.84 7.81 12.32
C PRO A 32 -1.12 6.49 12.60
N LYS A 33 -1.77 5.59 13.36
CA LYS A 33 -1.25 4.25 13.69
C LYS A 33 -1.13 3.33 12.47
N SER A 34 -1.90 3.59 11.39
CA SER A 34 -1.80 2.82 10.15
C SER A 34 -0.58 3.21 9.32
N PHE A 35 -0.03 4.42 9.50
CA PHE A 35 1.19 4.87 8.81
C PHE A 35 2.15 5.58 9.79
N PRO A 36 2.72 4.86 10.77
CA PRO A 36 3.50 5.44 11.84
C PRO A 36 4.97 5.65 11.41
N ASN A 37 5.17 6.34 10.30
CA ASN A 37 6.48 6.57 9.70
C ASN A 37 6.98 7.98 10.02
N ASP A 38 8.30 8.12 10.21
CA ASP A 38 8.93 9.42 10.40
C ASP A 38 8.74 10.29 9.13
N PRO A 39 8.16 11.49 9.24
CA PRO A 39 7.96 12.37 8.09
C PRO A 39 9.23 12.67 7.29
N ALA A 40 10.39 12.79 7.96
CA ALA A 40 11.66 13.04 7.28
C ALA A 40 12.08 11.82 6.43
N ALA A 41 11.95 10.62 6.99
CA ALA A 41 12.19 9.38 6.24
C ALA A 41 11.21 9.22 5.08
N VAL A 42 9.93 9.57 5.24
CA VAL A 42 8.93 9.52 4.15
C VAL A 42 9.32 10.47 3.01
N ALA A 43 9.65 11.73 3.32
CA ALA A 43 10.04 12.71 2.32
C ALA A 43 11.31 12.29 1.56
N HIS A 44 12.27 11.66 2.24
CA HIS A 44 13.56 11.32 1.65
C HIS A 44 13.58 9.96 0.94
N PHE A 45 12.86 8.96 1.46
CA PHE A 45 12.96 7.58 0.98
C PHE A 45 11.70 7.04 0.31
N LEU A 46 10.52 7.65 0.50
CA LEU A 46 9.27 7.24 -0.15
C LEU A 46 8.92 8.13 -1.33
N HIS A 47 8.94 9.45 -1.14
CA HIS A 47 8.60 10.40 -2.20
C HIS A 47 9.73 10.46 -3.24
N GLY A 48 9.38 10.36 -4.51
CA GLY A 48 10.32 10.19 -5.62
C GLY A 48 10.86 8.78 -5.78
N ALA A 49 10.52 7.82 -4.91
CA ALA A 49 11.01 6.46 -5.03
C ALA A 49 10.20 5.65 -6.06
N THR A 50 10.91 4.86 -6.87
CA THR A 50 10.29 3.92 -7.81
C THR A 50 10.10 2.57 -7.14
N ILE A 51 8.93 1.96 -7.30
CA ILE A 51 8.69 0.59 -6.84
C ILE A 51 9.43 -0.39 -7.75
N THR A 52 10.33 -1.18 -7.18
CA THR A 52 11.17 -2.12 -7.94
C THR A 52 10.64 -3.55 -7.90
N ALA A 53 9.95 -3.94 -6.84
CA ALA A 53 9.35 -5.26 -6.70
C ALA A 53 8.21 -5.26 -5.67
N VAL A 54 7.31 -6.25 -5.80
CA VAL A 54 6.33 -6.59 -4.75
C VAL A 54 6.52 -8.05 -4.38
N GLU A 55 7.00 -8.26 -3.17
CA GLU A 55 7.28 -9.55 -2.55
C GLU A 55 6.27 -9.82 -1.41
N ARG A 56 6.33 -11.01 -0.84
CA ARG A 56 5.52 -11.39 0.32
C ARG A 56 6.37 -12.21 1.28
N ARG A 57 6.23 -11.96 2.57
CA ARG A 57 6.75 -12.82 3.64
C ARG A 57 5.59 -13.20 4.55
N ALA A 58 5.19 -14.47 4.51
CA ALA A 58 3.99 -14.95 5.20
C ALA A 58 2.76 -14.05 4.91
N LYS A 59 2.24 -13.33 5.91
CA LYS A 59 1.00 -12.54 5.85
C LYS A 59 1.26 -11.03 5.63
N VAL A 60 2.48 -10.64 5.26
CA VAL A 60 2.84 -9.25 4.92
C VAL A 60 3.31 -9.13 3.47
N LEU A 61 2.96 -8.03 2.83
CA LEU A 61 3.48 -7.62 1.53
C LEU A 61 4.71 -6.73 1.75
N LEU A 62 5.71 -6.89 0.89
CA LEU A 62 6.94 -6.11 0.90
C LEU A 62 7.04 -5.39 -0.46
N ILE A 63 6.86 -4.08 -0.45
CA ILE A 63 6.98 -3.25 -1.67
C ILE A 63 8.38 -2.64 -1.65
N ARG A 64 9.27 -3.14 -2.50
CA ARG A 64 10.66 -2.69 -2.59
C ARG A 64 10.74 -1.35 -3.32
N LEU A 65 11.54 -0.44 -2.80
CA LEU A 65 11.75 0.90 -3.36
C LEU A 65 13.18 1.04 -3.87
N SER A 66 13.36 1.88 -4.89
CA SER A 66 14.67 2.20 -5.49
C SER A 66 15.64 2.89 -4.51
N THR A 67 15.14 3.40 -3.40
CA THR A 67 15.88 4.10 -2.34
C THR A 67 16.54 3.17 -1.32
N ASN A 68 16.54 1.85 -1.58
CA ASN A 68 16.96 0.82 -0.63
C ASN A 68 16.11 0.78 0.66
N TYR A 69 14.85 1.21 0.54
CA TYR A 69 13.81 1.07 1.55
C TYR A 69 12.72 0.12 1.06
N THR A 70 11.95 -0.40 2.01
CA THR A 70 10.82 -1.29 1.74
C THR A 70 9.61 -0.80 2.51
N LEU A 71 8.49 -0.71 1.81
CA LEU A 71 7.19 -0.46 2.40
C LEU A 71 6.53 -1.79 2.77
N VAL A 72 6.49 -2.09 4.05
CA VAL A 72 5.93 -3.32 4.62
C VAL A 72 4.45 -3.08 4.93
N VAL A 73 3.58 -3.87 4.31
CA VAL A 73 2.12 -3.73 4.43
C VAL A 73 1.52 -4.96 5.08
N HIS A 74 0.76 -4.76 6.15
CA HIS A 74 0.02 -5.81 6.82
C HIS A 74 -1.48 -5.50 6.81
N LEU A 75 -2.27 -6.28 6.06
CA LEU A 75 -3.72 -6.06 5.90
C LEU A 75 -4.55 -6.38 7.16
N LYS A 76 -4.08 -7.31 8.00
CA LYS A 76 -4.78 -7.75 9.23
C LYS A 76 -6.17 -8.28 8.88
N MET A 77 -7.21 -7.84 9.58
CA MET A 77 -8.54 -8.45 9.48
C MET A 77 -9.34 -7.91 8.30
N THR A 78 -9.36 -6.58 8.17
CA THR A 78 -10.25 -5.81 7.29
C THR A 78 -9.49 -4.89 6.34
N GLY A 79 -8.16 -5.00 6.27
CA GLY A 79 -7.35 -4.24 5.34
C GLY A 79 -7.59 -4.66 3.90
N GLN A 80 -7.60 -3.68 3.03
CA GLN A 80 -7.81 -3.81 1.60
C GLN A 80 -6.89 -2.82 0.88
N LEU A 81 -6.32 -3.24 -0.25
CA LEU A 81 -5.59 -2.39 -1.18
C LEU A 81 -6.45 -2.16 -2.42
N LEU A 82 -6.61 -0.91 -2.80
CA LEU A 82 -7.35 -0.50 -3.99
C LEU A 82 -6.43 0.31 -4.89
N PHE A 83 -6.22 -0.14 -6.12
CA PHE A 83 -5.50 0.59 -7.15
C PHE A 83 -6.49 1.26 -8.09
N VAL A 84 -6.24 2.53 -8.41
CA VAL A 84 -7.03 3.33 -9.34
C VAL A 84 -6.07 4.01 -10.32
N GLY A 85 -6.07 3.57 -11.57
CA GLY A 85 -5.35 4.20 -12.69
C GLY A 85 -6.15 4.01 -13.98
N GLU A 86 -5.50 3.65 -15.08
CA GLU A 86 -6.20 3.24 -16.32
C GLU A 86 -7.11 2.02 -16.10
N GLU A 87 -6.68 1.13 -15.20
CA GLU A 87 -7.49 0.04 -14.69
C GLU A 87 -7.75 0.21 -13.18
N ARG A 88 -8.83 -0.42 -12.72
CA ARG A 88 -9.25 -0.42 -11.32
C ARG A 88 -9.11 -1.82 -10.76
N TRP A 89 -8.42 -1.95 -9.64
CA TRP A 89 -8.22 -3.24 -8.98
C TRP A 89 -8.38 -3.14 -7.47
N GLY A 90 -8.84 -4.22 -6.83
CA GLY A 90 -8.96 -4.33 -5.39
C GLY A 90 -8.55 -5.71 -4.88
N GLY A 91 -7.86 -5.74 -3.74
CA GLY A 91 -7.44 -6.97 -3.08
C GLY A 91 -7.48 -6.86 -1.56
N GLY A 92 -7.84 -7.96 -0.88
CA GLY A 92 -7.98 -8.00 0.58
C GLY A 92 -9.43 -8.15 0.99
N HIS A 93 -9.81 -7.56 2.12
CA HIS A 93 -11.17 -7.71 2.64
C HIS A 93 -12.20 -7.11 1.65
N PRO A 94 -13.22 -7.86 1.22
CA PRO A 94 -14.22 -7.34 0.29
C PRO A 94 -15.02 -6.22 0.97
N ASN A 95 -15.22 -5.13 0.23
CA ASN A 95 -16.11 -4.04 0.61
C ASN A 95 -16.53 -3.26 -0.64
N ASP A 96 -17.55 -2.42 -0.47
CA ASP A 96 -18.15 -1.66 -1.58
C ASP A 96 -17.34 -0.42 -1.98
N SER A 97 -16.23 -0.09 -1.29
CA SER A 97 -15.42 1.10 -1.62
C SER A 97 -14.86 1.03 -3.05
N PHE A 98 -14.67 -0.19 -3.58
CA PHE A 98 -14.27 -0.41 -4.96
C PHE A 98 -15.32 0.06 -6.00
N LEU A 99 -16.57 0.26 -5.59
CA LEU A 99 -17.68 0.67 -6.46
C LEU A 99 -17.93 2.19 -6.42
N HIS A 100 -17.25 2.92 -5.54
CA HIS A 100 -17.48 4.35 -5.30
C HIS A 100 -16.20 5.16 -5.55
N ASP A 101 -16.30 6.48 -5.54
CA ASP A 101 -15.14 7.36 -5.64
C ASP A 101 -14.26 7.26 -4.38
N LEU A 102 -12.94 7.36 -4.57
CA LEU A 102 -11.93 7.32 -3.51
C LEU A 102 -11.20 8.68 -3.45
N PRO A 103 -10.71 9.13 -2.28
CA PRO A 103 -10.73 8.45 -0.99
C PRO A 103 -12.13 8.43 -0.34
N ASP A 104 -12.39 7.40 0.46
CA ASP A 104 -13.66 7.21 1.17
C ASP A 104 -13.48 7.14 2.70
N ARG A 105 -14.58 6.91 3.42
CA ARG A 105 -14.59 6.81 4.89
C ARG A 105 -13.79 5.63 5.44
N LEU A 106 -13.34 4.69 4.62
CA LEU A 106 -12.51 3.54 5.02
C LEU A 106 -11.04 3.72 4.65
N THR A 107 -10.73 4.65 3.73
CA THR A 107 -9.37 5.00 3.31
C THR A 107 -8.56 5.51 4.50
N ARG A 108 -7.44 4.86 4.81
CA ARG A 108 -6.50 5.27 5.87
C ARG A 108 -5.24 5.88 5.29
N ILE A 109 -4.81 5.40 4.13
CA ILE A 109 -3.61 5.88 3.44
C ILE A 109 -3.91 5.96 1.95
N ALA A 110 -3.42 7.00 1.29
CA ALA A 110 -3.36 7.07 -0.17
C ALA A 110 -1.93 7.35 -0.60
N LEU A 111 -1.39 6.53 -1.50
CA LEU A 111 -0.17 6.82 -2.24
C LEU A 111 -0.57 7.33 -3.63
N THR A 112 0.07 8.40 -4.06
CA THR A 112 -0.11 8.97 -5.41
C THR A 112 1.13 8.67 -6.22
N PHE A 113 0.93 8.17 -7.44
CA PHE A 113 1.99 7.90 -8.40
C PHE A 113 2.17 9.06 -9.39
N ALA A 114 3.36 9.15 -9.98
CA ALA A 114 3.70 10.21 -10.93
C ALA A 114 2.82 10.22 -12.20
N ASP A 115 2.26 9.08 -12.58
CA ASP A 115 1.34 8.92 -13.71
C ASP A 115 -0.13 9.29 -13.36
N GLY A 116 -0.37 9.79 -12.15
CA GLY A 116 -1.70 10.15 -11.66
C GLY A 116 -2.50 8.97 -11.10
N ALA A 117 -1.97 7.74 -11.14
CA ALA A 117 -2.60 6.61 -10.48
C ALA A 117 -2.49 6.71 -8.95
N HIS A 118 -3.37 6.01 -8.25
CA HIS A 118 -3.42 5.98 -6.80
C HIS A 118 -3.47 4.55 -6.26
N LEU A 119 -2.80 4.32 -5.12
CA LEU A 119 -2.95 3.13 -4.30
C LEU A 119 -3.51 3.52 -2.93
N TYR A 120 -4.74 3.09 -2.66
CA TYR A 120 -5.42 3.32 -1.39
C TYR A 120 -5.30 2.10 -0.49
N PHE A 121 -5.08 2.35 0.80
CA PHE A 121 -5.18 1.35 1.85
C PHE A 121 -6.43 1.63 2.69
N ASN A 122 -7.44 0.79 2.53
CA ASN A 122 -8.69 0.87 3.27
C ASN A 122 -8.64 -0.10 4.45
N ASP A 123 -9.13 0.33 5.60
CA ASP A 123 -9.26 -0.57 6.76
C ASP A 123 -10.34 -0.09 7.73
N LEU A 124 -11.42 -0.86 7.84
CA LEU A 124 -12.55 -0.57 8.72
C LEU A 124 -12.16 -0.60 10.21
N ARG A 125 -11.30 -1.53 10.63
CA ARG A 125 -10.93 -1.74 12.04
C ARG A 125 -9.68 -0.97 12.47
N LYS A 126 -9.01 -0.29 11.53
CA LYS A 126 -7.78 0.50 11.77
C LYS A 126 -6.66 -0.32 12.44
N PHE A 127 -6.57 -1.62 12.14
CA PHE A 127 -5.54 -2.52 12.66
C PHE A 127 -4.40 -2.78 11.70
N GLY A 128 -4.69 -2.74 10.39
CA GLY A 128 -3.69 -2.87 9.36
C GLY A 128 -2.87 -1.59 9.22
N TRP A 129 -1.67 -1.77 8.69
CA TRP A 129 -0.65 -0.73 8.66
C TRP A 129 0.29 -0.89 7.49
N MET A 130 1.00 0.20 7.20
CA MET A 130 2.01 0.34 6.17
C MET A 130 3.19 1.09 6.77
N LYS A 131 4.32 0.41 6.88
CA LYS A 131 5.52 0.93 7.54
C LYS A 131 6.70 0.95 6.59
N LEU A 132 7.53 1.98 6.69
CA LEU A 132 8.69 2.20 5.87
C LEU A 132 9.95 1.81 6.66
N TYR A 133 10.72 0.86 6.13
CA TYR A 133 11.94 0.35 6.77
C TYR A 133 13.10 0.32 5.76
N PRO A 134 14.36 0.47 6.22
CA PRO A 134 15.51 0.12 5.41
C PRO A 134 15.40 -1.33 4.95
N THR A 135 15.64 -1.60 3.67
CA THR A 135 15.52 -2.96 3.09
C THR A 135 16.34 -4.03 3.84
N PRO A 136 17.56 -3.75 4.34
CA PRO A 136 18.33 -4.73 5.13
C PRO A 136 17.70 -5.15 6.46
N GLU A 137 16.73 -4.41 6.99
CA GLU A 137 16.06 -4.66 8.28
C GLU A 137 14.77 -5.49 8.15
N VAL A 138 14.39 -5.89 6.93
CA VAL A 138 13.10 -6.53 6.58
C VAL A 138 13.26 -7.99 6.18
#